data_AF-A0A3B8SMX5-F1
#
_entry.id   AF-A0A3B8SMX5-F1
#
_cell.length_a   1.000
_cell.length_b   1.000
_cell.length_c   1.000
_cell.angle_alpha   90.00
_cell.angle_beta   90.00
_cell.angle_gamma   90.00
#
_symmetry.space_group_name_H-M   'P 1'
#
loop_
_entity.id
_entity.type
_entity.pdbx_description
1 polymer ?
#
loop_
_entity_poly.entity_id
_entity_poly.type
_entity_poly.pdbx_seq_one_letter_code
_entity_poly.pdbx_strand_id
1 'polypeptide(L)'
;MNKENPNEYVKEISEVLDDKIKTITSIQYYYDLEKLTSSLNDLSDADAENVLEQIINDKLEEIKKSGKAEKFRENNRLVDDVTEFFYDNNEKDGAIVEEGSCVASDLILKTIGINGRKIELPVNISYIKEYCISNIIEEKNIRKTLLWIVLELSVVSYFLNN
;
A
#
# COMPACT_ATOMS: atom_id res chain seq x y z
N MET A 1 -10.98 42.59 32.72
CA MET A 1 -10.41 41.42 32.02
C MET A 1 -9.73 40.56 33.07
N ASN A 2 -10.31 39.40 33.41
CA ASN A 2 -9.58 38.40 34.18
C ASN A 2 -8.43 37.93 33.30
N LYS A 3 -7.19 38.24 33.69
CA LYS A 3 -6.03 37.59 33.09
C LYS A 3 -6.08 36.15 33.59
N GLU A 4 -6.45 35.22 32.72
CA GLU A 4 -6.27 33.80 32.98
C GLU A 4 -4.84 33.57 33.48
N ASN A 5 -4.72 32.75 34.52
CA ASN A 5 -3.45 32.55 35.19
C ASN A 5 -2.50 31.87 34.18
N PRO A 6 -1.30 32.40 33.91
CA PRO A 6 -0.33 31.73 33.02
C PRO A 6 -0.13 30.23 33.34
N ASN A 7 -0.32 29.83 34.60
CA ASN A 7 -0.26 28.43 35.02
C ASN A 7 -1.40 27.54 34.47
N GLU A 8 -2.59 28.11 34.22
CA GLU A 8 -3.71 27.38 33.61
C GLU A 8 -3.39 27.04 32.15
N TYR A 9 -2.86 28.00 31.38
CA TYR A 9 -2.40 27.76 30.01
C TYR A 9 -1.26 26.75 29.94
N VAL A 10 -0.29 26.83 30.86
CA VAL A 10 0.81 25.85 30.91
C VAL A 10 0.26 24.44 31.09
N LYS A 11 -0.71 24.27 32.01
CA LYS A 11 -1.33 22.98 32.26
C LYS A 11 -2.12 22.47 31.06
N GLU A 12 -2.97 23.31 30.47
CA GLU A 12 -3.77 22.95 29.30
C GLU A 12 -2.90 22.52 28.12
N ILE A 13 -1.85 23.29 27.80
CA ILE A 13 -0.93 22.96 26.71
C ILE A 13 -0.18 21.65 27.00
N SER A 14 0.29 21.44 28.23
CA SER A 14 0.95 20.19 28.62
C SER A 14 0.02 18.98 28.45
N GLU A 15 -1.24 19.07 28.88
CA GLU A 15 -2.21 17.98 28.73
C GLU A 15 -2.49 17.66 27.25
N VAL A 16 -2.61 18.68 26.39
CA VAL A 16 -2.77 18.49 24.95
C VAL A 16 -1.54 17.81 24.34
N LEU A 17 -0.33 18.24 24.70
CA LEU A 17 0.91 17.64 24.19
C LEU A 17 1.06 16.19 24.63
N ASP A 18 0.80 15.89 25.91
CA ASP A 18 0.87 14.53 26.45
C ASP A 18 -0.13 13.59 25.75
N ASP A 19 -1.35 14.07 25.46
CA ASP A 19 -2.34 13.32 24.69
C ASP A 19 -1.87 13.00 23.26
N LYS A 20 -1.26 13.98 22.57
CA LYS A 20 -0.72 13.76 21.22
C LYS A 20 0.50 12.86 21.22
N ILE A 21 1.42 13.02 22.17
CA ILE A 21 2.58 12.13 22.32
C ILE A 21 2.10 10.70 22.61
N LYS A 22 1.11 10.51 23.48
CA LYS A 22 0.52 9.20 23.75
C LYS A 22 -0.08 8.57 22.50
N THR A 23 -0.80 9.36 21.70
CA THR A 23 -1.36 8.88 20.43
C THR A 23 -0.24 8.41 19.49
N ILE A 24 0.77 9.24 19.26
CA ILE A 24 1.90 8.96 18.35
C ILE A 24 2.70 7.73 18.83
N THR A 25 3.03 7.68 20.11
CA THR A 25 3.80 6.56 20.70
C THR A 25 3.04 5.23 20.73
N SER A 26 1.71 5.27 20.57
CA SER A 26 0.89 4.06 20.42
C SER A 26 0.82 3.51 18.99
N ILE A 27 1.32 4.27 17.99
CA ILE A 27 1.34 3.83 16.60
C ILE A 27 2.38 2.73 16.43
N GLN A 28 1.98 1.61 15.81
CA GLN A 28 2.91 0.58 15.37
C GLN A 28 3.57 1.05 14.07
N TYR A 29 4.88 1.31 14.11
CA TYR A 29 5.65 1.84 12.97
C TYR A 29 6.13 0.78 11.96
N TYR A 30 5.84 -0.50 12.22
CA TYR A 30 6.21 -1.57 11.30
C TYR A 30 5.22 -2.72 11.32
N TYR A 31 4.68 -3.04 10.14
CA TYR A 31 3.83 -4.17 9.85
C TYR A 31 4.55 -5.09 8.87
N ASP A 32 4.98 -6.25 9.36
CA ASP A 32 5.57 -7.29 8.50
C ASP A 32 4.50 -7.89 7.58
N LEU A 33 4.63 -7.60 6.28
CA LEU A 33 3.66 -8.00 5.27
C LEU A 33 3.57 -9.53 5.10
N GLU A 34 4.70 -10.23 5.21
CA GLU A 34 4.73 -11.70 5.14
C GLU A 34 4.05 -12.32 6.36
N LYS A 35 4.24 -11.72 7.54
CA LYS A 35 3.54 -12.14 8.76
C LYS A 35 2.05 -11.87 8.68
N LEU A 36 1.62 -10.72 8.14
CA LEU A 36 0.21 -10.39 7.97
C LEU A 36 -0.50 -11.31 6.97
N THR A 37 0.25 -11.85 6.01
CA THR A 37 -0.26 -12.76 4.98
C THR A 37 0.16 -14.21 5.21
N SER A 38 0.51 -14.56 6.45
CA SER A 38 1.06 -15.88 6.79
C SER A 38 0.10 -17.03 6.51
N SER A 39 -1.21 -16.78 6.45
CA SER A 39 -2.22 -17.79 6.08
C SER A 39 -2.05 -18.32 4.66
N LEU A 40 -1.36 -17.59 3.78
CA LEU A 40 -1.00 -18.09 2.44
C LEU A 40 0.03 -19.22 2.50
N ASN A 41 0.77 -19.37 3.62
CA ASN A 41 1.74 -20.45 3.78
C ASN A 41 1.08 -21.81 4.02
N ASP A 42 -0.21 -21.83 4.35
CA ASP A 42 -0.99 -23.06 4.53
C ASP A 42 -1.51 -23.62 3.18
N LEU A 43 -1.30 -22.89 2.09
CA LEU A 43 -1.78 -23.20 0.73
C LEU A 43 -0.66 -23.77 -0.14
N SER A 44 -1.04 -24.47 -1.21
CA SER A 44 -0.10 -24.77 -2.30
C SER A 44 0.31 -23.47 -3.02
N ASP A 45 1.47 -23.47 -3.68
CA ASP A 45 1.94 -22.28 -4.43
C ASP A 45 0.90 -21.83 -5.46
N ALA A 46 0.26 -22.77 -6.17
CA ALA A 46 -0.78 -22.48 -7.14
C ALA A 46 -2.04 -21.85 -6.50
N ASP A 47 -2.46 -22.35 -5.34
CA ASP A 47 -3.61 -21.79 -4.63
C ASP A 47 -3.30 -20.41 -4.04
N ALA A 48 -2.10 -20.21 -3.49
CA ALA A 48 -1.65 -18.92 -3.00
C ALA A 48 -1.57 -17.88 -4.14
N GLU A 49 -1.05 -18.27 -5.30
CA GLU A 49 -1.04 -17.42 -6.50
C GLU A 49 -2.46 -17.07 -6.97
N ASN A 50 -3.39 -18.03 -6.95
CA ASN A 50 -4.80 -17.76 -7.28
C ASN A 50 -5.44 -16.77 -6.29
N VAL A 51 -5.15 -16.87 -4.99
CA VAL A 51 -5.62 -15.90 -3.99
C VAL A 51 -5.05 -14.50 -4.27
N LEU A 52 -3.76 -14.39 -4.58
CA LEU A 52 -3.14 -13.11 -4.94
C LEU A 52 -3.74 -12.53 -6.22
N GLU A 53 -3.99 -13.36 -7.25
CA GLU A 53 -4.64 -12.96 -8.50
C GLU A 53 -6.03 -12.37 -8.23
N GLN A 54 -6.83 -13.03 -7.39
CA GLN A 54 -8.16 -12.56 -7.01
C GLN A 54 -8.10 -11.22 -6.30
N ILE A 55 -7.21 -11.06 -5.31
CA ILE A 55 -7.08 -9.80 -4.58
C ILE A 55 -6.65 -8.66 -5.52
N ILE A 56 -5.68 -8.91 -6.39
CA ILE A 56 -5.23 -7.92 -7.39
C ILE A 56 -6.42 -7.47 -8.24
N ASN A 57 -7.18 -8.41 -8.79
CA ASN A 57 -8.32 -8.10 -9.66
C ASN A 57 -9.45 -7.39 -8.92
N ASP A 58 -9.75 -7.80 -7.69
CA ASP A 58 -10.76 -7.13 -6.86
C ASP A 58 -10.36 -5.67 -6.60
N LYS A 59 -9.09 -5.41 -6.28
CA LYS A 59 -8.60 -4.04 -6.06
C LYS A 59 -8.56 -3.21 -7.32
N LEU A 60 -8.15 -3.77 -8.46
CA LEU A 60 -8.21 -3.06 -9.74
C LEU A 60 -9.66 -2.74 -10.13
N GLU A 61 -10.60 -3.63 -9.87
CA GLU A 61 -12.02 -3.42 -10.17
C GLU A 61 -12.64 -2.35 -9.23
N GLU A 62 -12.29 -2.34 -7.94
CA GLU A 62 -12.65 -1.27 -6.99
C GLU A 62 -12.11 0.09 -7.46
N ILE A 63 -10.83 0.15 -7.87
CA ILE A 63 -10.19 1.36 -8.40
C ILE A 63 -10.90 1.84 -9.66
N LYS A 64 -11.18 0.94 -10.61
CA LYS A 64 -11.88 1.24 -11.85
C LYS A 64 -13.28 1.79 -11.58
N LYS A 65 -14.03 1.19 -10.66
CA LYS A 65 -15.39 1.60 -10.29
C LYS A 65 -15.43 2.93 -9.54
N SER A 66 -14.35 3.30 -8.84
CA SER A 66 -14.31 4.58 -8.12
C SER A 66 -14.56 5.78 -9.04
N GLY A 67 -14.11 5.70 -10.31
CA GLY A 67 -14.23 6.78 -11.30
C GLY A 67 -13.42 8.05 -10.97
N LYS A 68 -12.61 8.03 -9.90
CA LYS A 68 -11.92 9.22 -9.34
C LYS A 68 -10.48 9.33 -9.85
N ALA A 69 -10.32 9.38 -11.17
CA ALA A 69 -9.01 9.47 -11.82
C ALA A 69 -8.21 10.70 -11.36
N GLU A 70 -8.87 11.85 -11.15
CA GLU A 70 -8.20 13.06 -10.67
C GLU A 70 -7.60 12.89 -9.26
N LYS A 71 -8.29 12.17 -8.36
CA LYS A 71 -7.86 12.00 -6.96
C LYS A 71 -6.66 11.09 -6.81
N PHE A 72 -6.43 10.18 -7.76
CA PHE A 72 -5.28 9.28 -7.71
C PHE A 72 -3.97 10.07 -7.59
N ARG A 73 -3.79 11.13 -8.40
CA ARG A 73 -2.56 11.96 -8.36
C ARG A 73 -2.39 12.73 -7.06
N GLU A 74 -3.50 13.13 -6.43
CA GLU A 74 -3.49 13.86 -5.16
C GLU A 74 -3.10 12.94 -4.00
N ASN A 75 -3.40 11.65 -4.13
CA ASN A 75 -3.21 10.66 -3.08
C ASN A 75 -1.85 9.95 -3.11
N ASN A 76 -1.02 10.14 -4.14
CA ASN A 76 0.28 9.43 -4.25
C ASN A 76 1.13 9.56 -2.98
N ARG A 77 1.24 10.78 -2.42
CA ARG A 77 2.00 10.98 -1.18
C ARG A 77 1.38 10.25 0.02
N LEU A 78 0.06 10.17 0.08
CA LEU A 78 -0.64 9.45 1.14
C LEU A 78 -0.46 7.93 1.01
N VAL A 79 -0.30 7.44 -0.22
CA VAL A 79 0.02 6.03 -0.47
C VAL A 79 1.40 5.73 0.08
N ASP A 80 2.40 6.55 -0.25
CA ASP A 80 3.77 6.42 0.25
C ASP A 80 3.82 6.49 1.79
N ASP A 81 3.12 7.45 2.39
CA ASP A 81 3.04 7.63 3.85
C ASP A 81 2.47 6.37 4.55
N VAL A 82 1.57 5.62 3.90
CA VAL A 82 0.98 4.40 4.45
C VAL A 82 1.86 3.18 4.18
N THR A 83 2.43 3.04 2.97
CA THR A 83 3.28 1.89 2.63
C THR A 83 4.61 1.90 3.39
N GLU A 84 5.08 3.07 3.85
CA GLU A 84 6.25 3.19 4.72
C GLU A 84 6.12 2.37 6.02
N PHE A 85 4.90 2.21 6.54
CA PHE A 85 4.64 1.36 7.72
C PHE A 85 4.86 -0.14 7.46
N PHE A 86 5.02 -0.56 6.21
CA PHE A 86 5.27 -1.96 5.81
C PHE A 86 6.70 -2.18 5.33
N TYR A 87 7.48 -1.11 5.19
CA TYR A 87 8.86 -1.17 4.71
C TYR A 87 9.83 -1.45 5.88
N ASP A 88 10.64 -2.50 5.76
CA ASP A 88 11.76 -2.71 6.69
C ASP A 88 12.98 -1.91 6.21
N ASN A 89 13.38 -0.91 7.00
CA ASN A 89 14.53 -0.03 6.73
C ASN A 89 15.90 -0.74 6.70
N ASN A 90 15.97 -2.06 6.91
CA ASN A 90 17.21 -2.85 6.88
C ASN A 90 17.74 -3.17 5.45
N GLU A 91 17.40 -2.36 4.45
CA GLU A 91 17.92 -2.28 3.06
C GLU A 91 17.77 -3.51 2.14
N LYS A 92 17.46 -4.71 2.64
CA LYS A 92 17.50 -5.94 1.81
C LYS A 92 16.38 -6.08 0.79
N ASP A 93 15.26 -5.37 0.99
CA ASP A 93 14.06 -5.52 0.16
C ASP A 93 13.80 -4.29 -0.75
N GLY A 94 14.78 -3.38 -0.88
CA GLY A 94 14.63 -2.15 -1.68
C GLY A 94 14.21 -2.40 -3.13
N ALA A 95 14.84 -3.38 -3.81
CA ALA A 95 14.48 -3.73 -5.18
C ALA A 95 13.06 -4.34 -5.29
N ILE A 96 12.64 -5.12 -4.30
CA ILE A 96 11.30 -5.75 -4.24
C ILE A 96 10.23 -4.66 -4.16
N VAL A 97 10.48 -3.67 -3.31
CA VAL A 97 9.58 -2.54 -3.05
C VAL A 97 9.50 -1.62 -4.26
N GLU A 98 10.65 -1.23 -4.82
CA GLU A 98 10.70 -0.37 -6.00
C GLU A 98 10.00 -1.03 -7.21
N GLU A 99 10.31 -2.30 -7.48
CA GLU A 99 9.69 -3.04 -8.58
C GLU A 99 8.18 -3.23 -8.34
N GLY A 100 7.79 -3.64 -7.14
CA GLY A 100 6.38 -3.82 -6.77
C GLY A 100 5.58 -2.53 -6.94
N SER A 101 6.13 -1.40 -6.50
CA SER A 101 5.50 -0.09 -6.66
C SER A 101 5.41 0.35 -8.11
N CYS A 102 6.45 0.13 -8.90
CA CYS A 102 6.42 0.41 -10.34
C CYS A 102 5.31 -0.39 -11.03
N VAL A 103 5.21 -1.69 -10.75
CA VAL A 103 4.18 -2.57 -11.34
C VAL A 103 2.77 -2.17 -10.86
N ALA A 104 2.57 -1.91 -9.56
CA ALA A 104 1.28 -1.50 -9.03
C ALA A 104 0.80 -0.19 -9.68
N SER A 105 1.66 0.83 -9.68
CA SER A 105 1.40 2.12 -10.34
C SER A 105 1.08 1.94 -11.82
N ASP A 106 1.79 1.05 -12.52
CA ASP A 106 1.54 0.74 -13.93
C ASP A 106 0.14 0.16 -14.17
N LEU A 107 -0.24 -0.84 -13.36
CA LEU A 107 -1.56 -1.47 -13.39
C LEU A 107 -2.67 -0.47 -13.09
N ILE A 108 -2.49 0.40 -12.10
CA ILE A 108 -3.45 1.45 -11.73
C ILE A 108 -3.64 2.43 -12.90
N LEU A 109 -2.55 2.94 -13.46
CA LEU A 109 -2.61 3.90 -14.57
C LEU A 109 -3.33 3.31 -15.79
N LYS A 110 -3.04 2.04 -16.13
CA LYS A 110 -3.73 1.32 -17.20
C LYS A 110 -5.21 1.07 -16.88
N THR A 111 -5.54 0.79 -15.62
CA THR A 111 -6.92 0.53 -15.16
C THR A 111 -7.78 1.78 -15.21
N ILE A 112 -7.23 2.92 -14.79
CA ILE A 112 -7.92 4.23 -14.80
C ILE A 112 -8.01 4.81 -16.22
N GLY A 113 -7.13 4.41 -17.13
CA GLY A 113 -7.15 4.93 -18.51
C GLY A 113 -6.29 6.18 -18.74
N ILE A 114 -5.40 6.51 -17.80
CA ILE A 114 -4.58 7.73 -17.88
C ILE A 114 -3.59 7.63 -19.04
N ASN A 115 -3.39 8.74 -19.77
CA ASN A 115 -2.48 8.83 -20.93
C ASN A 115 -2.80 7.83 -22.06
N GLY A 116 -4.07 7.43 -22.21
CA GLY A 116 -4.51 6.51 -23.27
C GLY A 116 -4.10 5.04 -23.03
N ARG A 117 -3.51 4.75 -21.88
CA ARG A 117 -3.14 3.38 -21.46
C ARG A 117 -4.40 2.62 -21.08
N LYS A 118 -4.47 1.32 -21.37
CA LYS A 118 -5.59 0.46 -21.03
C LYS A 118 -5.11 -0.92 -20.65
N ILE A 119 -5.82 -1.56 -19.73
CA ILE A 119 -5.71 -2.99 -19.44
C ILE A 119 -7.11 -3.59 -19.43
N GLU A 120 -7.21 -4.82 -19.88
CA GLU A 120 -8.44 -5.61 -19.76
C GLU A 120 -8.39 -6.37 -18.43
N LEU A 121 -9.50 -6.32 -17.69
CA LEU A 121 -9.67 -7.08 -16.45
C LEU A 121 -10.53 -8.33 -16.76
N PRO A 122 -10.24 -9.48 -16.14
CA PRO A 122 -9.20 -9.70 -15.13
C PRO A 122 -7.78 -9.84 -15.71
N VAL A 123 -6.78 -9.44 -14.92
CA VAL A 123 -5.36 -9.64 -15.20
C VAL A 123 -4.91 -10.97 -14.61
N ASN A 124 -4.28 -11.80 -15.42
CA ASN A 124 -3.70 -13.05 -14.96
C ASN A 124 -2.36 -12.82 -14.24
N ILE A 125 -2.11 -13.54 -13.15
CA ILE A 125 -0.89 -13.37 -12.35
C ILE A 125 0.36 -13.81 -13.11
N SER A 126 0.27 -14.79 -14.01
CA SER A 126 1.38 -15.15 -14.88
C SER A 126 1.77 -14.00 -15.80
N TYR A 127 0.80 -13.21 -16.28
CA TYR A 127 1.11 -12.00 -17.05
C TYR A 127 1.92 -10.98 -16.23
N ILE A 128 1.58 -10.81 -14.95
CA ILE A 128 2.30 -9.92 -14.05
C ILE A 128 3.74 -10.45 -13.83
N LYS A 129 3.87 -11.73 -13.50
CA LYS A 129 5.17 -12.38 -13.24
C LYS A 129 6.09 -12.36 -14.46
N GLU A 130 5.57 -12.67 -15.64
CA GLU A 130 6.37 -12.86 -16.85
C GLU A 130 6.70 -11.57 -17.59
N TYR A 131 5.80 -10.57 -17.54
CA TYR A 131 5.90 -9.38 -18.39
C TYR A 131 5.92 -8.05 -17.63
N CYS A 132 5.57 -8.03 -16.35
CA CYS A 132 5.58 -6.79 -15.56
C CYS A 132 6.75 -6.74 -14.59
N ILE A 133 7.04 -7.85 -13.90
CA ILE A 133 8.17 -7.94 -12.97
C ILE A 133 9.46 -8.18 -13.76
N SER A 134 10.45 -7.32 -13.56
CA SER A 134 11.75 -7.42 -14.22
C SER A 134 12.59 -8.56 -13.65
N ASN A 135 13.54 -9.05 -14.47
CA ASN A 135 14.42 -10.16 -14.10
C ASN A 135 15.48 -9.78 -13.04
N ILE A 136 15.48 -8.54 -12.55
CA ILE A 136 16.29 -8.13 -11.39
C ILE A 136 15.77 -8.79 -10.10
N ILE A 137 14.48 -9.13 -10.08
CA ILE A 137 13.85 -9.84 -8.97
C ILE A 137 14.10 -11.33 -9.14
N GLU A 138 14.82 -11.91 -8.18
CA GLU A 138 15.02 -13.36 -8.11
C GLU A 138 13.68 -14.09 -7.90
N GLU A 139 13.52 -15.29 -8.46
CA GLU A 139 12.30 -16.11 -8.35
C GLU A 139 11.76 -16.22 -6.91
N LYS A 140 12.68 -16.43 -5.95
CA LYS A 140 12.34 -16.55 -4.51
C LYS A 140 11.68 -15.29 -3.93
N ASN A 141 11.87 -14.14 -4.57
CA ASN A 141 11.36 -12.83 -4.14
C ASN A 141 10.10 -12.40 -4.92
N ILE A 142 9.68 -13.15 -5.94
CA ILE A 142 8.48 -12.81 -6.73
C ILE A 142 7.25 -12.73 -5.82
N ARG A 143 7.08 -13.69 -4.90
CA ARG A 143 5.94 -13.68 -3.97
C ARG A 143 5.91 -12.42 -3.10
N LYS A 144 7.05 -11.98 -2.57
CA LYS A 144 7.14 -10.73 -1.81
C LYS A 144 6.79 -9.51 -2.66
N THR A 145 7.24 -9.50 -3.92
CA THR A 145 6.94 -8.44 -4.89
C THR A 145 5.43 -8.38 -5.19
N LEU A 146 4.79 -9.54 -5.37
CA LEU A 146 3.33 -9.64 -5.54
C LEU A 146 2.56 -9.16 -4.31
N LEU A 147 3.03 -9.48 -3.10
CA LEU A 147 2.45 -8.96 -1.87
C LEU A 147 2.54 -7.43 -1.80
N TRP A 148 3.67 -6.86 -2.21
CA TRP A 148 3.83 -5.40 -2.28
C TRP A 148 2.88 -4.76 -3.29
N ILE A 149 2.70 -5.38 -4.47
CA ILE A 149 1.69 -4.94 -5.44
C ILE A 149 0.29 -4.94 -4.81
N VAL A 150 -0.08 -6.02 -4.12
CA VAL A 150 -1.37 -6.14 -3.42
C VAL A 150 -1.54 -5.04 -2.36
N LEU A 151 -0.50 -4.74 -1.59
CA LEU A 151 -0.51 -3.69 -0.58
C LEU A 151 -0.81 -2.33 -1.22
N GLU A 152 -0.06 -1.93 -2.25
CA GLU A 152 -0.20 -0.62 -2.88
C GLU A 152 -1.57 -0.46 -3.56
N LEU A 153 -2.05 -1.50 -4.27
CA LEU A 153 -3.40 -1.52 -4.83
C LEU A 153 -4.48 -1.38 -3.74
N SER A 154 -4.28 -2.00 -2.58
CA SER A 154 -5.22 -1.92 -1.46
C SER A 154 -5.26 -0.52 -0.85
N VAL A 155 -4.10 0.12 -0.66
CA VAL A 155 -4.00 1.49 -0.13
C VAL A 155 -4.63 2.49 -1.10
N VAL A 156 -4.33 2.39 -2.39
CA VAL A 156 -4.93 3.24 -3.42
C VAL A 156 -6.44 3.06 -3.47
N SER A 157 -6.92 1.81 -3.49
CA SER A 157 -8.36 1.53 -3.48
C SER A 157 -9.04 2.15 -2.25
N TYR A 158 -8.43 2.05 -1.07
CA TYR A 158 -8.96 2.64 0.16
C TYR A 158 -9.14 4.16 0.03
N PHE A 159 -8.12 4.88 -0.43
CA PHE A 159 -8.17 6.34 -0.58
C PHE A 159 -9.07 6.82 -1.71
N LEU A 160 -9.30 6.00 -2.74
CA LEU A 160 -10.26 6.35 -3.78
C LEU A 160 -11.70 6.11 -3.32
N ASN A 161 -11.95 5.20 -2.38
CA ASN A 161 -13.31 4.84 -1.96
C ASN A 161 -13.77 5.49 -0.65
N ASN A 162 -12.86 6.10 0.12
CA ASN A 162 -13.17 6.88 1.34
C ASN A 162 -12.80 8.36 1.18
#